data_AF-O95670-F1
#
_entry.id   AF-O95670-F1
#
_cell.length_a   1.000
_cell.length_b   1.000
_cell.length_c   1.000
_cell.angle_alpha   90.00
_cell.angle_beta   90.00
_cell.angle_gamma   90.00
#
_symmetry.space_group_name_H-M   'P 1'
#
loop_
_entity.id
_entity.type
_entity.pdbx_description
1 polymer ?
#
loop_
_entity_poly.entity_id
_entity_poly.type
_entity_poly.pdbx_seq_one_letter_code
_entity_poly.pdbx_strand_id
1 'polypeptide(L)'
;MASQSQGIQQLLQAEKRAAEKVADARKRKARRLKQAKEEAQMEVEQYRREREHEFQSKQQAAMGSQGNLSAEVEQATRRQVQGMQSSQQRNRERVLAQLLGMVCDVRPQVHPNYRISA
;
A
#
# COMPACT_ATOMS: atom_id res chain seq x y z
N MET A 1 7.62 -71.65 50.25
CA MET A 1 8.42 -70.43 50.03
C MET A 1 8.59 -70.07 48.54
N ALA A 2 8.74 -71.01 47.60
CA ALA A 2 8.96 -70.70 46.16
C ALA A 2 7.76 -70.06 45.41
N SER A 3 6.53 -70.33 45.84
CA SER A 3 5.33 -69.74 45.21
C SER A 3 5.24 -68.22 45.40
N GLN A 4 5.72 -67.69 46.53
CA GLN A 4 5.67 -66.26 46.83
C GLN A 4 6.65 -65.47 45.94
N SER A 5 7.84 -66.01 45.65
CA SER A 5 8.82 -65.34 44.78
C SER A 5 8.37 -65.27 43.33
N GLN A 6 7.68 -66.30 42.83
CA GLN A 6 7.19 -66.33 41.44
C GLN A 6 6.07 -65.32 41.21
N GLY A 7 5.14 -65.16 42.16
CA GLY A 7 4.09 -64.14 42.09
C GLY A 7 4.65 -62.72 42.08
N ILE A 8 5.66 -62.45 42.92
CA ILE A 8 6.34 -61.14 42.95
C ILE A 8 7.05 -60.84 41.62
N GLN A 9 7.72 -61.82 41.02
CA GLN A 9 8.35 -61.64 39.70
C GLN A 9 7.32 -61.30 38.60
N GLN A 10 6.15 -61.92 38.62
CA GLN A 10 5.09 -61.63 37.65
C GLN A 10 4.54 -60.21 37.81
N LEU A 11 4.36 -59.74 39.05
CA LEU A 11 3.95 -58.36 39.34
C LEU A 11 5.01 -57.36 38.87
N LEU A 12 6.30 -57.61 39.13
CA LEU A 12 7.40 -56.76 38.67
C LEU A 12 7.49 -56.69 37.13
N GLN A 13 7.27 -57.81 36.43
CA GLN A 13 7.19 -57.80 34.97
C GLN A 13 5.97 -57.03 34.46
N ALA A 14 4.81 -57.18 35.09
CA ALA A 14 3.61 -56.44 34.74
C ALA A 14 3.79 -54.94 34.96
N GLU A 15 4.41 -54.54 36.08
CA GLU A 15 4.75 -53.16 36.39
C GLU A 15 5.70 -52.57 35.33
N LYS A 16 6.75 -53.31 34.96
CA LYS A 16 7.70 -52.87 33.91
C LYS A 16 6.98 -52.67 32.57
N ARG A 17 6.14 -53.62 32.14
CA ARG A 17 5.37 -53.52 30.89
C ARG A 17 4.38 -52.35 30.91
N ALA A 18 3.72 -52.12 32.05
CA ALA A 18 2.81 -51.00 32.22
C ALA A 18 3.57 -49.66 32.18
N ALA A 19 4.71 -49.56 32.86
CA ALA A 19 5.57 -48.39 32.85
C ALA A 19 6.10 -48.08 31.44
N GLU A 20 6.57 -49.10 30.69
CA GLU A 20 7.00 -48.96 29.30
C GLU A 20 5.86 -48.46 28.40
N LYS A 21 4.65 -49.06 28.52
CA LYS A 21 3.48 -48.63 27.73
C LYS A 21 3.08 -47.18 28.01
N VAL A 22 3.15 -46.74 29.27
CA VAL A 22 2.88 -45.34 29.65
C VAL A 22 3.98 -44.41 29.15
N ALA A 23 5.26 -44.80 29.25
CA ALA A 23 6.37 -44.02 28.75
C ALA A 23 6.29 -43.82 27.22
N ASP A 24 5.98 -44.88 26.47
CA ASP A 24 5.76 -44.82 25.03
C ASP A 24 4.57 -43.92 24.67
N ALA A 25 3.47 -44.02 25.41
CA ALA A 25 2.31 -43.14 25.20
C ALA A 25 2.67 -41.66 25.44
N ARG A 26 3.44 -41.35 26.50
CA ARG A 26 3.94 -40.00 26.78
C ARG A 26 4.88 -39.50 25.68
N LYS A 27 5.81 -40.34 25.22
CA LYS A 27 6.73 -40.01 24.12
C LYS A 27 5.98 -39.73 22.81
N ARG A 28 4.96 -40.54 22.49
CA ARG A 28 4.09 -40.31 21.32
C ARG A 28 3.30 -39.00 21.44
N LYS A 29 2.75 -38.69 22.62
CA LYS A 29 2.05 -37.43 22.87
C LYS A 29 2.99 -36.23 22.68
N ALA A 30 4.18 -36.27 23.27
CA ALA A 30 5.17 -35.21 23.13
C ALA A 30 5.58 -35.00 21.65
N ARG A 31 5.80 -36.09 20.91
CA ARG A 31 6.09 -36.02 19.47
C ARG A 31 4.96 -35.37 18.67
N ARG A 32 3.71 -35.77 18.91
CA ARG A 32 2.55 -35.18 18.22
C ARG A 32 2.39 -33.70 18.55
N LEU A 33 2.62 -33.29 19.81
CA LEU A 33 2.58 -31.87 20.18
C LEU A 33 3.68 -31.05 19.49
N LYS A 34 4.91 -31.60 19.38
CA LYS A 34 6.01 -30.94 18.67
C LYS A 34 5.68 -30.80 17.18
N GLN A 35 5.20 -31.87 16.56
CA GLN A 35 4.81 -31.88 15.15
C GLN A 35 3.70 -30.87 14.88
N ALA A 36 2.64 -30.84 15.70
CA ALA A 36 1.56 -29.87 15.54
C ALA A 36 2.05 -28.41 15.65
N LYS A 37 3.02 -28.15 16.53
CA LYS A 37 3.63 -26.82 16.65
C LYS A 37 4.46 -26.46 15.41
N GLU A 38 5.25 -27.39 14.89
CA GLU A 38 6.06 -27.19 13.68
C GLU A 38 5.17 -26.97 12.45
N GLU A 39 4.12 -27.78 12.28
CA GLU A 39 3.14 -27.64 11.20
C GLU A 39 2.43 -26.28 11.25
N ALA A 40 1.96 -25.86 12.43
CA ALA A 40 1.34 -24.55 12.61
C ALA A 40 2.32 -23.39 12.32
N GLN A 41 3.59 -23.53 12.70
CA GLN A 41 4.61 -22.52 12.39
C GLN A 41 4.88 -22.45 10.87
N MET A 42 4.96 -23.59 10.19
CA MET A 42 5.13 -23.62 8.74
C MET A 42 3.95 -22.95 8.01
N GLU A 43 2.71 -23.22 8.44
CA GLU A 43 1.52 -22.60 7.85
C GLU A 43 1.51 -21.08 8.05
N VAL A 44 1.88 -20.60 9.24
CA VAL A 44 2.01 -19.16 9.52
C VAL A 44 3.09 -18.52 8.66
N GLU A 45 4.25 -19.16 8.49
CA GLU A 45 5.32 -18.64 7.63
C GLU A 45 4.91 -18.61 6.16
N GLN A 46 4.22 -19.65 5.69
CA GLN A 46 3.71 -19.70 4.32
C GLN A 46 2.71 -18.55 4.08
N TYR A 47 1.73 -18.39 4.96
CA TYR A 47 0.76 -17.30 4.86
C TYR A 47 1.46 -15.93 4.89
N ARG A 48 2.48 -15.74 5.74
CA ARG A 48 3.26 -14.50 5.77
C ARG A 48 3.95 -14.23 4.44
N ARG A 49 4.56 -15.25 3.82
CA ARG A 49 5.22 -15.12 2.51
C ARG A 49 4.22 -14.78 1.40
N GLU A 50 3.06 -15.41 1.39
CA GLU A 50 1.99 -15.14 0.42
C GLU A 50 1.49 -13.69 0.55
N ARG A 51 1.24 -13.22 1.77
CA ARG A 51 0.82 -11.84 2.03
C ARG A 51 1.89 -10.82 1.68
N GLU A 52 3.15 -11.09 1.98
CA GLU A 52 4.27 -10.23 1.61
C GLU A 52 4.42 -10.13 0.09
N HIS A 53 4.30 -11.25 -0.63
CA HIS A 53 4.32 -11.27 -2.08
C HIS A 53 3.17 -10.46 -2.69
N GLU A 54 1.95 -10.63 -2.17
CA GLU A 54 0.78 -9.85 -2.61
C GLU A 54 0.98 -8.35 -2.33
N PHE A 55 1.55 -8.01 -1.17
CA PHE A 55 1.86 -6.62 -0.81
C PHE A 55 2.88 -6.01 -1.78
N GLN A 56 4.00 -6.70 -2.03
CA GLN A 56 5.03 -6.24 -2.96
C GLN A 56 4.49 -6.09 -4.38
N SER A 57 3.67 -7.03 -4.85
CA SER A 57 3.03 -6.94 -6.17
C SER A 57 2.14 -5.71 -6.28
N LYS A 58 1.30 -5.45 -5.27
CA LYS A 58 0.45 -4.26 -5.21
C LYS A 58 1.25 -2.97 -5.11
N GLN A 59 2.33 -2.97 -4.33
CA GLN A 59 3.24 -1.82 -4.21
C GLN A 59 3.90 -1.48 -5.54
N GLN A 60 4.41 -2.49 -6.26
CA GLN A 60 5.02 -2.31 -7.58
C GLN A 60 4.00 -1.80 -8.60
N ALA A 61 2.78 -2.35 -8.60
CA ALA A 61 1.71 -1.89 -9.48
C ALA A 61 1.32 -0.42 -9.20
N ALA A 62 1.21 -0.04 -7.93
CA ALA A 62 0.91 1.34 -7.54
C ALA A 62 2.04 2.32 -7.93
N MET A 63 3.30 1.96 -7.67
CA MET A 63 4.47 2.77 -8.04
C MET A 63 4.60 2.95 -9.56
N GLY A 64 4.41 1.86 -10.32
CA GLY A 64 4.43 1.91 -11.78
C GLY A 64 3.28 2.76 -12.35
N SER A 65 2.08 2.64 -11.77
CA SER A 65 0.93 3.47 -12.14
C SER A 65 1.15 4.96 -11.84
N GLN A 66 1.82 5.30 -10.74
CA GLN A 66 2.05 6.68 -10.35
C GLN A 66 2.98 7.40 -11.35
N GLY A 67 4.02 6.70 -11.85
CA GLY A 67 4.90 7.23 -12.89
C GLY A 67 4.15 7.55 -14.19
N ASN A 68 3.32 6.62 -14.66
CA ASN A 68 2.51 6.81 -15.86
C ASN A 68 1.51 7.95 -15.70
N LEU A 69 0.84 8.03 -14.55
CA LEU A 69 -0.09 9.13 -14.25
C LEU A 69 0.62 10.48 -14.25
N SER A 70 1.81 10.58 -13.66
CA SER A 70 2.60 11.82 -13.69
C SER A 70 2.97 12.23 -15.12
N ALA A 71 3.39 11.28 -15.95
CA ALA A 71 3.72 11.54 -17.35
C ALA A 71 2.48 11.98 -18.15
N GLU A 72 1.32 11.37 -17.91
CA GLU A 72 0.06 11.76 -18.56
C GLU A 72 -0.39 13.16 -18.14
N VAL A 73 -0.29 13.49 -16.85
CA VAL A 73 -0.57 14.84 -16.32
C VAL A 73 0.37 15.86 -16.94
N GLU A 74 1.67 15.58 -17.03
CA GLU A 74 2.63 16.46 -17.71
C GLU A 74 2.26 16.66 -19.18
N GLN A 75 1.91 15.59 -19.89
CA GLN A 75 1.53 15.67 -21.30
C GLN A 75 0.23 16.47 -21.50
N ALA A 76 -0.78 16.26 -20.65
CA ALA A 76 -2.01 17.05 -20.64
C ALA A 76 -1.71 18.53 -20.37
N THR A 77 -0.85 18.82 -19.39
CA THR A 77 -0.42 20.19 -19.05
C THR A 77 0.29 20.86 -20.21
N ARG A 78 1.25 20.18 -20.84
CA ARG A 78 1.96 20.70 -22.03
C ARG A 78 1.00 21.01 -23.17
N ARG A 79 0.02 20.13 -23.45
CA ARG A 79 -1.01 20.37 -24.46
C ARG A 79 -1.86 21.60 -24.12
N GLN A 80 -2.26 21.76 -22.86
CA GLN A 80 -3.06 22.92 -22.44
C GLN A 80 -2.27 24.23 -22.55
N VAL A 81 -1.00 24.24 -22.12
CA VAL A 81 -0.11 25.41 -22.26
C VAL A 81 0.09 25.77 -23.73
N GLN A 82 0.32 24.79 -24.59
CA GLN A 82 0.46 25.02 -26.03
C GLN A 82 -0.82 25.60 -26.63
N GLY A 83 -2.00 25.06 -26.28
CA GLY A 83 -3.28 25.59 -26.72
C GLY A 83 -3.54 27.02 -26.26
N MET A 84 -3.17 27.34 -25.02
CA MET A 84 -3.25 28.69 -24.47
C MET A 84 -2.33 29.66 -25.23
N GLN A 85 -1.08 29.25 -25.50
CA GLN A 85 -0.13 30.07 -26.25
C GLN A 85 -0.60 30.34 -27.69
N SER A 86 -1.12 29.33 -28.38
CA SER A 86 -1.69 29.52 -29.73
C SER A 86 -2.93 30.43 -29.72
N SER A 87 -3.78 30.35 -28.69
CA SER A 87 -4.91 31.27 -28.53
C SER A 87 -4.47 32.72 -28.29
N GLN A 88 -3.45 32.89 -27.43
CA GLN A 88 -2.86 34.19 -27.14
C GLN A 88 -2.21 34.79 -28.39
N GLN A 89 -1.41 34.03 -29.14
CA GLN A 89 -0.76 34.52 -30.37
C GLN A 89 -1.76 35.04 -31.39
N ARG A 90 -2.91 34.36 -31.57
CA ARG A 90 -3.97 34.80 -32.49
C ARG A 90 -4.64 36.11 -32.07
N ASN A 91 -4.79 36.34 -30.76
CA ASN A 91 -5.51 37.50 -30.24
C ASN A 91 -4.59 38.67 -29.85
N ARG A 92 -3.28 38.42 -29.70
CA ARG A 92 -2.30 39.37 -29.16
C ARG A 92 -2.36 40.72 -29.86
N GLU A 93 -2.26 40.72 -31.19
CA GLU A 93 -2.21 41.97 -31.97
C GLU A 93 -3.51 42.79 -31.85
N ARG A 94 -4.67 42.11 -31.87
CA ARG A 94 -5.97 42.77 -31.71
C ARG A 94 -6.09 43.45 -30.34
N VAL A 95 -5.68 42.76 -29.28
CA VAL A 95 -5.72 43.30 -27.92
C VAL A 95 -4.74 44.46 -27.76
N LEU A 96 -3.53 44.35 -28.30
CA LEU A 96 -2.55 45.43 -28.28
C LEU A 96 -3.04 46.67 -29.02
N ALA A 97 -3.58 46.52 -30.23
CA ALA A 97 -4.10 47.64 -31.00
C ALA A 97 -5.26 48.35 -30.27
N GLN A 98 -6.18 47.59 -29.67
CA GLN A 98 -7.29 48.15 -28.89
C GLN A 98 -6.79 48.89 -27.64
N LEU A 99 -5.83 48.31 -26.91
CA LEU A 99 -5.27 48.94 -25.71
C LEU A 99 -4.51 50.23 -26.05
N LEU A 100 -3.65 50.20 -27.07
CA LEU A 100 -2.91 51.38 -27.52
C LEU A 100 -3.85 52.47 -28.04
N GLY A 101 -4.91 52.10 -28.78
CA GLY A 101 -5.92 53.04 -29.23
C GLY A 101 -6.62 53.77 -28.08
N MET A 102 -6.98 53.05 -27.01
CA MET A 102 -7.58 53.67 -25.82
C MET A 102 -6.60 54.57 -25.06
N VAL A 103 -5.32 54.20 -24.98
CA VAL A 103 -4.31 54.98 -24.27
C VAL A 103 -3.95 56.27 -25.02
N CYS A 104 -3.91 56.22 -26.35
CA CYS A 104 -3.59 57.39 -27.17
C CYS A 104 -4.78 58.32 -27.42
N ASP A 105 -6.02 57.85 -27.24
CA ASP A 105 -7.24 58.68 -27.35
C ASP A 105 -7.47 59.50 -26.07
N VAL A 106 -6.75 60.62 -25.96
CA VAL A 106 -6.94 61.57 -24.85
C VAL A 106 -8.27 62.30 -25.05
N ARG A 107 -9.24 62.00 -24.19
CA ARG A 107 -10.55 62.68 -24.14
C ARG A 107 -10.59 63.66 -22.97
N PRO A 108 -10.04 64.89 -23.13
CA PRO A 108 -10.08 65.87 -22.07
C PRO A 108 -11.55 66.22 -21.78
N GLN A 109 -11.96 66.03 -20.54
CA GLN A 109 -13.26 66.45 -20.07
C GLN A 109 -13.08 67.45 -18.94
N VAL A 110 -13.82 68.56 -19.05
CA VAL A 110 -14.01 69.46 -17.92
C VAL A 110 -14.82 68.70 -16.88
N HIS A 111 -14.42 68.81 -15.62
CA HIS A 111 -15.15 68.16 -14.54
C HIS A 111 -16.64 68.56 -14.60
N PRO A 112 -17.60 67.63 -14.48
CA PRO A 112 -19.03 67.91 -14.66
C PRO A 112 -19.59 69.05 -13.79
N ASN A 113 -18.92 69.37 -12.68
CA ASN A 113 -19.31 70.42 -11.74
C ASN A 113 -18.62 71.78 -11.97
N TYR A 114 -17.93 71.99 -13.08
CA TYR A 114 -17.32 73.28 -13.38
C TYR A 114 -18.39 74.35 -13.60
N ARG A 115 -18.28 75.50 -12.89
CA ARG A 115 -19.20 76.64 -13.00
C ARG A 115 -18.39 77.90 -13.29
N ILE A 116 -18.86 78.71 -14.24
CA ILE A 116 -18.26 80.01 -14.55
C ILE A 116 -18.68 80.98 -13.45
N SER A 117 -17.73 81.59 -12.73
CA SER A 117 -18.04 82.72 -11.85
C SER A 117 -18.19 83.98 -12.71
N ALA A 118 -19.35 84.62 -12.61
CA ALA A 118 -19.63 85.93 -13.22
C ALA A 118 -18.86 87.06 -12.52
#